data_AF-A0A7W2EMY7-F1
#
_entry.id   AF-A0A7W2EMY7-F1
#
_cell.length_a   1.000
_cell.length_b   1.000
_cell.length_c   1.000
_cell.angle_alpha   90.00
_cell.angle_beta   90.00
_cell.angle_gamma   90.00
#
_symmetry.space_group_name_H-M   'P 1'
#
loop_
_entity.id
_entity.type
_entity.pdbx_description
1 polymer ?
#
loop_
_entity_poly.entity_id
_entity_poly.type
_entity_poly.pdbx_seq_one_letter_code
_entity_poly.pdbx_strand_id
1 'polypeptide(L)'
;HAQDRPVEVAMEAYNGWARPLDRLILERHWRLFNVNNLKLARYKEMFPAPAKTDVIDARRMLELFRLRHTGRLSREVLQPVVTAPAVNDQLKRLSRRRRQLVHDRVRVLSRMIPDLQACCPGLLELTTDVGNLWFINLLAARDDLRQLARMRQVSLLKIPAIGRKYAADV
;
A
#
# COMPACT_ATOMS: atom_id res chain seq x y z
N HIS A 1 -11.68 -18.65 38.99
CA HIS A 1 -11.16 -17.29 39.20
C HIS A 1 -10.03 -17.01 38.23
N ALA A 2 -10.32 -16.45 37.06
CA ALA A 2 -9.28 -15.94 36.17
C ALA A 2 -8.70 -14.69 36.84
N GLN A 3 -7.43 -14.77 37.27
CA GLN A 3 -6.75 -13.67 37.93
C GLN A 3 -6.68 -12.47 36.97
N ASP A 4 -7.02 -11.30 37.49
CA ASP A 4 -6.96 -9.99 36.83
C ASP A 4 -5.51 -9.57 36.58
N ARG A 5 -4.81 -10.34 35.74
CA ARG A 5 -3.42 -10.10 35.38
C ARG A 5 -3.37 -9.27 34.11
N PRO A 6 -2.50 -8.23 34.04
CA PRO A 6 -2.38 -7.40 32.86
C PRO A 6 -1.95 -8.25 31.65
N VAL A 7 -2.80 -8.31 30.62
CA VAL A 7 -2.50 -9.03 29.38
C VAL A 7 -1.64 -8.18 28.48
N GLU A 8 -0.62 -8.79 27.91
CA GLU A 8 0.27 -8.16 26.95
C GLU A 8 0.41 -9.05 25.72
N VAL A 9 0.37 -8.44 24.56
CA VAL A 9 0.36 -9.11 23.26
C VAL A 9 1.55 -8.60 22.45
N ALA A 10 2.33 -9.53 21.91
CA ALA A 10 3.37 -9.22 20.93
C ALA A 10 2.95 -9.82 19.59
N MET A 11 3.01 -9.04 18.52
CA MET A 11 2.69 -9.54 17.20
C MET A 11 3.57 -8.91 16.13
N GLU A 12 3.86 -9.71 15.11
CA GLU A 12 4.49 -9.22 13.90
C GLU A 12 3.45 -8.44 13.09
N ALA A 13 3.63 -7.12 12.99
CA ALA A 13 2.75 -6.28 12.20
C ALA A 13 3.55 -5.18 11.48
N TYR A 14 3.17 -4.88 10.24
CA TYR A 14 3.71 -3.73 9.53
C TYR A 14 3.12 -2.41 10.07
N ASN A 15 3.57 -1.93 11.24
CA ASN A 15 3.20 -0.62 11.80
C ASN A 15 1.67 -0.37 11.81
N GLY A 16 0.89 -1.40 12.14
CA GLY A 16 -0.58 -1.38 12.12
C GLY A 16 -1.21 -1.99 10.86
N TRP A 17 -0.59 -3.01 10.25
CA TRP A 17 -1.13 -3.71 9.06
C TRP A 17 -2.11 -4.84 9.43
N ALA A 18 -2.20 -5.20 10.71
CA ALA A 18 -3.15 -6.19 11.21
C ALA A 18 -4.43 -5.56 11.78
N ARG A 19 -4.86 -4.39 11.27
CA ARG A 19 -6.19 -3.82 11.57
C ARG A 19 -7.25 -4.65 10.83
N PRO A 20 -7.99 -5.53 11.55
CA PRO A 20 -8.77 -5.15 12.73
C PRO A 20 -8.25 -5.67 14.08
N LEU A 21 -7.36 -6.65 14.10
CA LEU A 21 -6.90 -7.33 15.30
C LEU A 21 -6.18 -6.40 16.28
N ASP A 22 -5.29 -5.52 15.80
CA ASP A 22 -4.60 -4.52 16.64
C ASP A 22 -5.59 -3.67 17.45
N ARG A 23 -6.70 -3.30 16.80
CA ARG A 23 -7.74 -2.46 17.39
C ARG A 23 -8.50 -3.22 18.47
N LEU A 24 -8.87 -4.47 18.21
CA LEU A 24 -9.55 -5.32 19.18
C LEU A 24 -8.71 -5.57 20.44
N ILE A 25 -7.38 -5.68 20.28
CA ILE A 25 -6.45 -5.83 21.40
C ILE A 25 -6.40 -4.55 22.24
N LEU A 26 -6.25 -3.39 21.59
CA LEU A 26 -6.19 -2.10 22.27
C LEU A 26 -7.51 -1.72 22.94
N GLU A 27 -8.66 -2.06 22.34
CA GLU A 27 -10.00 -1.86 22.92
C GLU A 27 -10.23 -2.66 24.21
N ARG A 28 -9.49 -3.76 24.41
CA ARG A 28 -9.48 -4.53 25.67
C ARG A 28 -8.49 -4.00 26.71
N HIS A 29 -7.88 -2.83 26.48
CA HIS A 29 -6.84 -2.24 27.32
C HIS A 29 -5.61 -3.14 27.51
N TRP A 30 -5.35 -4.05 26.56
CA TRP A 30 -4.16 -4.89 26.57
C TRP A 30 -2.96 -4.14 25.99
N ARG A 31 -1.76 -4.39 26.52
CA ARG A 31 -0.54 -3.76 26.00
C ARG A 31 -0.09 -4.47 24.74
N LEU A 32 -0.08 -3.77 23.61
CA LEU A 32 0.35 -4.31 22.32
C LEU A 32 1.80 -3.92 22.00
N PHE A 33 2.59 -4.88 21.54
CA PHE A 33 3.96 -4.68 21.09
C PHE A 33 4.09 -5.13 19.64
N ASN A 34 4.61 -4.25 18.79
CA ASN A 34 4.99 -4.58 17.43
C ASN A 34 6.36 -5.25 17.43
N VAL A 35 6.46 -6.41 16.77
CA VAL A 35 7.70 -7.15 16.58
C VAL A 35 8.32 -6.74 15.24
N ASN A 36 9.52 -6.15 15.29
CA ASN A 36 10.26 -5.82 14.07
C ASN A 36 10.81 -7.10 13.42
N ASN A 37 10.27 -7.49 12.27
CA ASN A 37 10.64 -8.75 11.61
C ASN A 37 12.14 -8.81 11.21
N LEU A 38 12.72 -7.70 10.75
CA LEU A 38 14.16 -7.67 10.40
C LEU A 38 15.05 -7.92 11.62
N LYS A 39 14.69 -7.34 12.77
CA LYS A 39 15.45 -7.55 14.01
C LYS A 39 15.18 -8.91 14.63
N LEU A 40 13.96 -9.44 14.47
CA LEU A 40 13.60 -10.80 14.86
C LEU A 40 14.41 -11.83 14.03
N ALA A 41 14.60 -11.60 12.73
CA ALA A 41 15.42 -12.46 11.88
C ALA A 41 16.87 -12.53 12.39
N ARG A 42 17.49 -11.37 12.69
CA ARG A 42 18.84 -11.32 13.31
C ARG A 42 18.90 -12.05 14.66
N TYR A 43 17.85 -11.94 15.47
CA TYR A 43 17.75 -12.70 16.71
C TYR A 43 17.71 -14.21 16.45
N LYS A 44 16.95 -14.67 15.44
CA LYS A 44 16.90 -16.08 15.04
C LYS A 44 18.25 -16.60 14.51
N GLU A 45 19.04 -15.77 13.84
CA GLU A 45 20.40 -16.13 13.38
C GLU A 45 21.35 -16.41 14.56
N MET A 46 21.21 -15.66 15.65
CA MET A 46 22.01 -15.87 16.88
C MET A 46 21.59 -17.12 17.66
N PHE A 47 20.38 -17.64 17.43
CA PHE A 47 19.81 -18.78 18.14
C PHE A 47 19.21 -19.78 17.15
N PRO A 48 20.05 -20.59 16.47
CA PRO A 48 19.60 -21.51 15.44
C PRO A 48 18.56 -22.50 16.01
N ALA A 49 17.52 -22.73 15.22
CA ALA A 49 16.46 -23.69 15.50
C ALA A 49 16.27 -24.59 14.27
N PRO A 50 15.70 -25.80 14.44
CA PRO A 50 15.31 -26.65 13.32
C PRO A 50 14.29 -25.94 12.41
N ALA A 51 14.07 -26.51 11.22
CA ALA A 51 13.31 -25.92 10.11
C ALA A 51 12.18 -24.97 10.53
N LYS A 52 12.12 -23.82 9.86
CA LYS A 52 11.16 -22.74 10.15
C LYS A 52 9.72 -23.27 10.14
N THR A 53 9.07 -23.25 11.31
CA THR A 53 7.63 -23.49 11.46
C THR A 53 7.02 -22.36 12.28
N ASP A 54 5.74 -22.05 12.04
CA ASP A 54 5.04 -20.96 12.74
C ASP A 54 5.02 -21.16 14.27
N VAL A 55 4.99 -22.41 14.73
CA VAL A 55 5.03 -22.77 16.15
C VAL A 55 6.38 -22.44 16.78
N ILE A 56 7.47 -22.75 16.08
CA ILE A 56 8.83 -22.43 16.55
C ILE A 56 9.01 -20.91 16.58
N ASP A 57 8.53 -20.21 15.56
CA ASP A 57 8.59 -18.75 15.47
C ASP A 57 7.81 -18.07 16.61
N ALA A 58 6.61 -18.56 16.94
CA ALA A 58 5.81 -18.08 18.06
C ALA A 58 6.51 -18.28 19.41
N ARG A 59 7.16 -19.44 19.63
CA ARG A 59 7.91 -19.70 20.86
C ARG A 59 9.12 -18.78 21.01
N ARG A 60 9.88 -18.57 19.92
CA ARG A 60 11.01 -17.63 19.91
C ARG A 60 10.58 -16.20 20.17
N MET A 61 9.44 -15.77 19.61
CA MET A 61 8.85 -14.47 19.92
C MET A 61 8.47 -14.37 21.40
N LEU A 62 7.91 -15.43 22.01
CA LEU A 62 7.57 -15.45 23.43
C LEU A 62 8.82 -15.38 24.33
N GLU A 63 9.90 -16.09 23.98
CA GLU A 63 11.19 -16.01 24.70
C GLU A 63 11.74 -14.59 24.68
N LEU A 64 11.79 -13.98 23.50
CA LEU A 64 12.20 -12.58 23.33
C LEU A 64 11.31 -11.63 24.14
N PHE A 65 10.00 -11.90 24.17
CA PHE A 65 9.02 -11.11 24.94
C PHE A 65 9.25 -11.18 26.45
N ARG A 66 9.61 -12.36 26.98
CA ARG A 66 9.98 -12.53 28.39
C ARG A 66 11.28 -11.79 28.74
N LEU A 67 12.21 -11.70 27.79
CA LEU A 67 13.50 -11.02 27.95
C LEU A 67 13.45 -9.50 27.71
N ARG A 68 12.27 -8.91 27.49
CA ARG A 68 12.12 -7.47 27.17
C ARG A 68 12.67 -6.51 28.23
N HIS A 69 12.76 -6.96 29.48
CA HIS A 69 13.23 -6.15 30.60
C HIS A 69 14.74 -6.26 30.83
N THR A 70 15.37 -7.30 30.32
CA THR A 70 16.74 -7.71 30.70
C THR A 70 17.81 -7.33 29.66
N GLY A 71 17.42 -6.92 28.45
CA GLY A 71 18.37 -6.70 27.35
C GLY A 71 18.05 -5.49 26.46
N ARG A 72 19.10 -4.89 25.89
CA ARG A 72 19.00 -3.79 24.90
C ARG A 72 18.40 -4.26 23.58
N LEU A 73 18.75 -5.48 23.16
CA LEU A 73 18.27 -6.13 21.93
C LEU A 73 16.76 -6.38 21.93
N SER A 74 16.18 -6.78 23.06
CA SER A 74 14.75 -7.06 23.15
C SER A 74 13.89 -5.79 23.10
N ARG A 75 14.35 -4.67 23.68
CA ARG A 75 13.72 -3.34 23.52
C ARG A 75 13.78 -2.82 22.08
N GLU A 76 14.79 -3.23 21.33
CA GLU A 76 14.96 -2.82 19.95
C GLU A 76 14.06 -3.58 18.99
N VAL A 77 13.75 -4.85 19.29
CA VAL A 77 12.87 -5.70 18.50
C VAL A 77 11.39 -5.47 18.86
N LEU A 78 11.09 -5.20 20.13
CA LEU A 78 9.73 -5.01 20.64
C LEU A 78 9.43 -3.52 20.82
N GLN A 79 8.55 -2.99 19.97
CA GLN A 79 8.13 -1.59 20.05
C GLN A 79 6.70 -1.50 20.60
N PRO A 80 6.45 -0.82 21.73
CA PRO A 80 5.10 -0.65 22.24
C PRO A 80 4.26 0.12 21.21
N VAL A 81 3.10 -0.43 20.87
CA VAL A 81 2.13 0.23 20.01
C VAL A 81 1.35 1.20 20.87
N VAL A 82 1.66 2.49 20.72
CA VAL A 82 0.86 3.56 21.31
C VAL A 82 -0.32 3.85 20.39
N THR A 83 -1.49 4.08 20.98
CA THR A 83 -2.64 4.60 20.25
C THR A 83 -2.25 5.91 19.57
N ALA A 84 -2.19 5.90 18.24
CA ALA A 84 -1.88 7.10 17.49
C ALA A 84 -3.03 8.11 17.64
N PRO A 85 -2.76 9.43 17.62
CA PRO A 85 -3.80 10.44 17.56
C PRO A 85 -4.76 10.17 16.39
N ALA A 86 -6.04 10.54 16.56
CA ALA A 86 -7.07 10.30 15.53
C ALA A 86 -6.68 10.85 14.14
N VAL A 87 -5.96 11.98 14.10
CA VAL A 87 -5.41 12.58 12.88
C VAL A 87 -4.44 11.64 12.16
N ASN A 88 -3.55 10.96 12.88
CA ASN A 88 -2.60 10.01 12.29
C ASN A 88 -3.31 8.80 11.69
N ASP A 89 -4.40 8.37 12.30
CA ASP A 89 -5.23 7.30 11.78
C ASP A 89 -5.96 7.70 10.49
N GLN A 90 -6.46 8.93 10.42
CA GLN A 90 -7.02 9.49 9.19
C GLN A 90 -5.95 9.61 8.09
N LEU A 91 -4.78 10.16 8.41
CA LEU A 91 -3.65 10.28 7.46
C LEU A 91 -3.19 8.91 6.94
N LYS A 92 -3.08 7.91 7.83
CA LYS A 92 -2.75 6.53 7.43
C LYS A 92 -3.81 5.96 6.49
N ARG A 93 -5.11 6.17 6.78
CA ARG A 93 -6.21 5.70 5.92
C ARG A 93 -6.16 6.36 4.55
N LEU A 94 -6.00 7.68 4.48
CA LEU A 94 -5.89 8.43 3.22
C LEU A 94 -4.66 8.01 2.42
N SER A 95 -3.51 7.87 3.08
CA SER A 95 -2.26 7.42 2.45
C SER A 95 -2.39 6.01 1.86
N ARG A 96 -3.06 5.10 2.57
CA ARG A 96 -3.35 3.74 2.08
C ARG A 96 -4.26 3.78 0.86
N ARG A 97 -5.37 4.54 0.94
CA ARG A 97 -6.30 4.70 -0.17
C ARG A 97 -5.61 5.29 -1.40
N ARG A 98 -4.74 6.29 -1.22
CA ARG A 98 -3.93 6.86 -2.30
C ARG A 98 -3.03 5.79 -2.94
N ARG A 99 -2.28 5.01 -2.15
CA ARG A 99 -1.42 3.94 -2.69
C ARG A 99 -2.23 2.91 -3.49
N GLN A 100 -3.39 2.53 -2.97
CA GLN A 100 -4.30 1.62 -3.67
C GLN A 100 -4.74 2.20 -5.01
N LEU A 101 -5.22 3.45 -5.03
CA LEU A 101 -5.66 4.13 -6.26
C LEU A 101 -4.51 4.29 -7.27
N VAL A 102 -3.29 4.56 -6.81
CA VAL A 102 -2.10 4.63 -7.69
C VAL A 102 -1.81 3.26 -8.29
N HIS A 103 -1.82 2.20 -7.48
CA HIS A 103 -1.60 0.85 -7.97
C HIS A 103 -2.70 0.41 -8.96
N ASP A 104 -3.95 0.75 -8.66
CA ASP A 104 -5.08 0.47 -9.55
C ASP A 104 -4.94 1.24 -10.87
N ARG A 105 -4.53 2.52 -10.84
CA ARG A 105 -4.23 3.30 -12.04
C ARG A 105 -3.14 2.63 -12.87
N VAL A 106 -2.01 2.24 -12.26
CA VAL A 106 -0.92 1.55 -12.97
C VAL A 106 -1.44 0.27 -13.61
N ARG A 107 -2.19 -0.56 -12.86
CA ARG A 107 -2.76 -1.81 -13.38
C ARG A 107 -3.67 -1.59 -14.59
N VAL A 108 -4.52 -0.56 -14.56
CA VAL A 108 -5.41 -0.23 -15.69
C VAL A 108 -4.60 0.22 -16.89
N LEU A 109 -3.62 1.12 -16.71
CA LEU A 109 -2.76 1.59 -17.80
C LEU A 109 -1.94 0.45 -18.42
N SER A 110 -1.37 -0.43 -17.59
CA SER A 110 -0.60 -1.59 -18.07
C SER A 110 -1.43 -2.58 -18.89
N ARG A 111 -2.76 -2.60 -18.73
CA ARG A 111 -3.66 -3.39 -19.59
C ARG A 111 -4.01 -2.64 -20.88
N MET A 112 -4.31 -1.35 -20.76
CA MET A 112 -4.72 -0.51 -21.89
C MET A 112 -3.60 -0.30 -22.92
N ILE A 113 -2.34 -0.17 -22.49
CA ILE A 113 -1.21 0.13 -23.38
C ILE A 113 -1.02 -0.98 -24.44
N PRO A 114 -0.92 -2.27 -24.10
CA PRO A 114 -0.85 -3.34 -25.10
C PRO A 114 -2.03 -3.34 -26.08
N ASP A 115 -3.25 -3.12 -25.59
CA ASP A 115 -4.46 -3.09 -26.43
C ASP A 115 -4.41 -1.92 -27.43
N LEU A 116 -4.02 -0.72 -26.96
CA LEU A 116 -3.81 0.44 -27.82
C LEU A 116 -2.69 0.23 -28.84
N GLN A 117 -1.59 -0.41 -28.43
CA GLN A 117 -0.47 -0.72 -29.32
C GLN A 117 -0.91 -1.67 -30.46
N ALA A 118 -1.78 -2.63 -30.16
CA ALA A 118 -2.31 -3.58 -31.14
C ALA A 118 -3.31 -2.93 -32.11
N CYS A 119 -4.19 -2.05 -31.62
CA CYS A 119 -5.26 -1.48 -32.43
C CYS A 119 -4.90 -0.17 -33.13
N CYS A 120 -4.16 0.73 -32.46
CA CYS A 120 -3.91 2.11 -32.90
C CYS A 120 -2.54 2.62 -32.40
N PRO A 121 -1.41 2.09 -32.90
CA PRO A 121 -0.07 2.46 -32.43
C PRO A 121 0.25 3.95 -32.60
N GLY A 122 -0.21 4.59 -33.69
CA GLY A 122 0.00 6.02 -33.93
C GLY A 122 -0.62 6.93 -32.87
N LEU A 123 -1.62 6.45 -32.11
CA LEU A 123 -2.21 7.22 -31.03
C LEU A 123 -1.29 7.29 -29.80
N LEU A 124 -0.45 6.27 -29.59
CA LEU A 124 0.55 6.25 -28.53
C LEU A 124 1.71 7.20 -28.82
N GLU A 125 1.97 7.52 -30.09
CA GLU A 125 3.00 8.49 -30.49
C GLU A 125 2.66 9.93 -30.05
N LEU A 126 1.38 10.21 -29.80
CA LEU A 126 0.90 11.54 -29.37
C LEU A 126 1.28 11.89 -27.93
N THR A 127 1.67 10.92 -27.10
CA THR A 127 1.97 11.15 -25.69
C THR A 127 3.18 10.37 -25.20
N THR A 128 3.98 11.00 -24.34
CA THR A 128 5.02 10.32 -23.57
C THR A 128 4.49 9.69 -22.28
N ASP A 129 3.28 10.08 -21.84
CA ASP A 129 2.59 9.54 -20.67
C ASP A 129 1.14 9.21 -21.01
N VAL A 130 0.85 7.91 -21.14
CA VAL A 130 -0.49 7.36 -21.41
C VAL A 130 -1.44 7.60 -20.22
N GLY A 131 -0.90 7.83 -19.03
CA GLY A 131 -1.66 8.20 -17.84
C GLY A 131 -2.11 9.66 -17.82
N ASN A 132 -1.68 10.50 -18.76
CA ASN A 132 -1.99 11.92 -18.74
C ASN A 132 -3.49 12.17 -18.96
N LEU A 133 -4.06 13.11 -18.21
CA LEU A 133 -5.50 13.37 -18.19
C LEU A 133 -6.05 13.80 -19.54
N TRP A 134 -5.30 14.62 -20.30
CA TRP A 134 -5.75 15.04 -21.64
C TRP A 134 -5.87 13.84 -22.60
N PHE A 135 -4.94 12.89 -22.51
CA PHE A 135 -4.91 11.72 -23.38
C PHE A 135 -6.02 10.73 -23.03
N ILE A 136 -6.24 10.49 -21.73
CA ILE A 136 -7.37 9.68 -21.25
C ILE A 136 -8.70 10.33 -21.66
N ASN A 137 -8.83 11.65 -21.55
CA ASN A 137 -10.05 12.35 -21.96
C ASN A 137 -10.25 12.32 -23.49
N LEU A 138 -9.17 12.35 -24.27
CA LEU A 138 -9.23 12.16 -25.73
C LEU A 138 -9.76 10.76 -26.08
N LEU A 139 -9.18 9.72 -25.45
CA LEU A 139 -9.62 8.33 -25.63
C LEU A 139 -11.09 8.13 -25.23
N ALA A 140 -11.52 8.79 -24.14
CA ALA A 140 -12.89 8.71 -23.65
C ALA A 140 -13.88 9.65 -24.36
N ALA A 141 -13.43 10.49 -25.31
CA ALA A 141 -14.30 11.46 -25.97
C ALA A 141 -15.29 10.82 -26.94
N ARG A 142 -14.98 9.61 -27.45
CA ARG A 142 -15.77 8.86 -28.42
C ARG A 142 -15.72 7.37 -28.10
N ASP A 143 -16.81 6.66 -28.38
CA ASP A 143 -16.91 5.21 -28.16
C ASP A 143 -16.10 4.40 -29.20
N ASP A 144 -15.73 5.03 -30.33
CA ASP A 144 -14.96 4.41 -31.41
C ASP A 144 -13.73 5.26 -31.76
N LEU A 145 -12.54 4.66 -31.63
CA LEU A 145 -11.25 5.32 -31.89
C LEU A 145 -11.12 5.85 -33.32
N ARG A 146 -11.81 5.25 -34.30
CA ARG A 146 -11.80 5.73 -35.70
C ARG A 146 -12.46 7.10 -35.84
N GLN A 147 -13.32 7.47 -34.90
CA GLN A 147 -13.96 8.78 -34.88
C GLN A 147 -13.01 9.88 -34.40
N LEU A 148 -11.99 9.53 -33.60
CA LEU A 148 -10.98 10.48 -33.12
C LEU A 148 -10.19 11.07 -34.30
N ALA A 149 -9.83 10.24 -35.29
CA ALA A 149 -9.13 10.68 -36.51
C ALA A 149 -9.91 11.71 -37.35
N ARG A 150 -11.22 11.87 -37.12
CA ARG A 150 -12.09 12.83 -37.83
C ARG A 150 -12.42 14.06 -36.99
N MET A 151 -11.90 14.15 -35.77
CA MET A 151 -12.22 15.26 -34.89
C MET A 151 -11.56 16.55 -35.39
N ARG A 152 -12.38 17.60 -35.48
CA ARG A 152 -11.87 18.94 -35.79
C ARG A 152 -11.29 19.58 -34.53
N GLN A 153 -10.32 20.46 -34.71
CA GLN A 153 -9.69 21.22 -33.63
C GLN A 153 -10.70 21.91 -32.69
N VAL A 154 -11.79 22.45 -33.23
CA VAL A 154 -12.88 23.08 -32.46
C VAL A 154 -13.55 22.10 -31.48
N SER A 155 -13.65 20.82 -31.84
CA SER A 155 -14.20 19.78 -30.98
C SER A 155 -13.17 19.27 -29.97
N LEU A 156 -11.89 19.20 -30.35
CA LEU A 156 -10.80 18.83 -29.43
C LEU A 156 -10.69 19.83 -28.27
N LEU A 157 -10.81 21.13 -28.56
CA LEU A 157 -10.78 22.19 -27.54
C LEU A 157 -11.96 22.17 -26.56
N LYS A 158 -13.03 21.43 -26.86
CA LYS A 158 -14.15 21.23 -25.93
C LYS A 158 -13.88 20.13 -24.90
N ILE A 159 -12.86 19.30 -25.12
CA ILE A 159 -12.51 18.21 -24.21
C ILE A 159 -11.72 18.79 -23.03
N PRO A 160 -12.11 18.49 -21.78
CA PRO A 160 -11.38 18.96 -20.60
C PRO A 160 -9.90 18.55 -20.65
N ALA A 161 -9.02 19.45 -20.21
CA ALA A 161 -7.56 19.29 -20.23
C ALA A 161 -6.88 19.27 -21.61
N ILE A 162 -7.62 19.34 -22.73
CA ILE A 162 -7.04 19.53 -24.06
C ILE A 162 -6.90 21.02 -24.35
N GLY A 163 -5.68 21.54 -24.22
CA GLY A 163 -5.32 22.92 -24.59
C GLY A 163 -4.99 23.08 -26.07
N ARG A 164 -4.77 24.32 -26.51
CA ARG A 164 -4.40 24.66 -27.91
C ARG A 164 -3.16 23.92 -28.41
N LYS A 165 -2.20 23.64 -27.53
CA LYS A 165 -0.99 22.88 -27.84
C LYS A 165 -1.34 21.46 -28.27
N TYR A 166 -2.00 20.71 -27.39
CA TYR A 166 -2.39 19.32 -27.67
C TYR A 166 -3.37 19.20 -28.82
N ALA A 167 -4.28 20.17 -29.00
CA ALA A 167 -5.21 20.16 -30.13
C ALA A 167 -4.55 20.45 -31.49
N ALA A 168 -3.28 20.88 -31.52
CA ALA A 168 -2.52 21.03 -32.77
C ALA A 168 -1.67 19.79 -33.08
N ASP A 169 -1.35 18.99 -32.06
CA ASP A 169 -0.52 17.78 -32.16
C ASP A 169 -1.36 16.51 -32.48
N VAL A 170 -2.68 16.55 -32.25
CA VAL A 170 -3.67 15.47 -32.49
C VAL A 170 -4.34 15.64 -33.84
#